data_AF-A0A8S3Q8Z8-F1
#
_entry.id   AF-A0A8S3Q8Z8-F1
#
_cell.length_a   1.000
_cell.length_b   1.000
_cell.length_c   1.000
_cell.angle_alpha   90.00
_cell.angle_beta   90.00
_cell.angle_gamma   90.00
#
_symmetry.space_group_name_H-M   'P 1'
#
loop_
_entity.id
_entity.type
_entity.pdbx_description
1 polymer ?
#
loop_
_entity_poly.entity_id
_entity_poly.type
_entity_poly.pdbx_seq_one_letter_code
_entity_poly.pdbx_strand_id
1 'polypeptide(L)'
;MCDVTFLVGSDQTAIKAHKIMLASRSPVFYTMNIQLKSLILYGPDGNLSSSDRKLTVKILDDSSGNEICSQNYESCAQSRELQTVDLLEVNSNVYFTIIVAGLKFEAYCGKDCKPEYRIDDIIVTFEASPNCNTTTTVEQGQIAGIEVNV
;
A
#
# COMPACT_ATOMS: atom_id res chain seq x y z
N MET A 1 -29.43 4.26 -0.89
CA MET A 1 -28.40 5.33 -0.81
C MET A 1 -27.35 5.00 -1.85
N CYS A 2 -27.19 5.79 -2.90
CA CYS A 2 -26.19 5.54 -3.94
C CYS A 2 -24.86 6.17 -3.52
N ASP A 3 -23.75 5.47 -3.77
CA ASP A 3 -22.38 5.87 -3.42
C ASP A 3 -21.57 6.31 -4.66
N VAL A 4 -22.07 6.05 -5.87
CA VAL A 4 -21.48 6.49 -7.14
C VAL A 4 -22.52 7.20 -8.01
N THR A 5 -22.14 8.32 -8.61
CA THR A 5 -22.94 9.02 -9.64
C THR A 5 -22.06 9.33 -10.84
N PHE A 6 -22.43 8.83 -12.01
CA PHE A 6 -21.83 9.18 -13.29
C PHE A 6 -22.60 10.35 -13.91
N LEU A 7 -21.88 11.31 -14.48
CA LEU A 7 -22.46 12.32 -15.36
C LEU A 7 -22.06 11.95 -16.79
N VAL A 8 -23.04 11.56 -17.61
CA VAL A 8 -22.77 10.95 -18.92
C VAL A 8 -23.37 11.81 -20.02
N GLY A 9 -22.63 11.97 -21.11
CA GLY A 9 -23.06 12.74 -22.27
C GLY A 9 -22.84 14.26 -22.13
N SER A 10 -23.13 14.99 -23.20
CA SER A 10 -22.98 16.45 -23.26
C SER A 10 -23.95 17.20 -22.34
N ASP A 11 -25.05 16.56 -21.96
CA ASP A 11 -26.07 17.10 -21.05
C ASP A 11 -25.82 16.75 -19.58
N GLN A 12 -24.71 16.05 -19.27
CA GLN A 12 -24.34 15.65 -17.91
C GLN A 12 -25.44 14.87 -17.19
N THR A 13 -26.12 13.97 -17.91
CA THR A 13 -27.19 13.15 -17.33
C THR A 13 -26.66 12.30 -16.18
N ALA A 14 -27.28 12.45 -15.00
CA ALA A 14 -26.86 11.76 -13.79
C ALA A 14 -27.39 10.31 -13.74
N ILE A 15 -26.47 9.36 -13.72
CA ILE A 15 -26.74 7.93 -13.52
C ILE A 15 -26.18 7.53 -12.16
N LYS A 16 -27.06 7.10 -11.26
CA LYS A 16 -26.70 6.69 -9.90
C LYS A 16 -26.57 5.17 -9.80
N ALA A 17 -25.54 4.71 -9.09
CA ALA A 17 -25.25 3.29 -8.93
C ALA A 17 -24.68 2.98 -7.55
N HIS A 18 -24.59 1.68 -7.25
CA HIS A 18 -23.89 1.15 -6.09
C HIS A 18 -22.51 0.63 -6.53
N LYS A 19 -21.44 1.05 -5.85
CA LYS A 19 -20.04 0.70 -6.16
C LYS A 19 -19.85 -0.82 -6.29
N ILE A 20 -20.43 -1.59 -5.37
CA ILE A 20 -20.35 -3.06 -5.36
C ILE A 20 -21.02 -3.73 -6.57
N MET A 21 -22.08 -3.13 -7.11
CA MET A 21 -22.79 -3.66 -8.29
C MET A 21 -22.03 -3.39 -9.58
N LEU A 22 -21.23 -2.32 -9.62
CA LEU A 22 -20.37 -2.01 -10.75
C LEU A 22 -19.13 -2.91 -10.74
N ALA A 23 -18.46 -3.01 -9.59
CA ALA A 23 -17.27 -3.83 -9.39
C ALA A 23 -17.51 -5.32 -9.69
N SER A 24 -18.66 -5.87 -9.28
CA SER A 24 -19.03 -7.28 -9.56
C SER A 24 -19.38 -7.57 -11.02
N ARG A 25 -19.64 -6.55 -11.85
CA ARG A 25 -20.14 -6.72 -13.22
C ARG A 25 -19.17 -6.29 -14.31
N SER A 26 -18.12 -5.57 -13.97
CA SER A 26 -17.07 -5.26 -14.93
C SER A 26 -15.73 -5.02 -14.23
N PRO A 27 -14.64 -5.63 -14.72
CA PRO A 27 -13.32 -5.47 -14.14
C PRO A 27 -12.88 -4.01 -14.14
N VAL A 28 -13.32 -3.18 -15.10
CA VAL A 28 -13.04 -1.73 -15.17
C VAL A 28 -13.57 -0.97 -13.95
N PHE A 29 -14.58 -1.49 -13.27
CA PHE A 29 -15.09 -0.90 -12.02
C PHE A 29 -14.58 -1.64 -10.77
N TYR A 30 -14.14 -2.89 -10.93
CA TYR A 30 -13.42 -3.65 -9.90
C TYR A 30 -12.03 -3.05 -9.64
N THR A 31 -11.37 -2.59 -10.71
CA THR A 31 -10.04 -1.98 -10.70
C THR A 31 -9.93 -0.74 -9.83
N MET A 32 -11.02 -0.17 -9.30
CA MET A 32 -11.00 1.13 -8.62
C MET A 32 -10.64 1.10 -7.14
N ASN A 33 -10.61 -0.05 -6.42
CA ASN A 33 -10.73 -0.01 -4.96
C ASN A 33 -9.97 -1.05 -4.15
N ILE A 34 -8.65 -1.19 -4.33
CA ILE A 34 -7.85 -1.86 -3.29
C ILE A 34 -7.43 -0.78 -2.29
N GLN A 35 -7.78 -0.91 -1.01
CA GLN A 35 -7.36 0.06 0.00
C GLN A 35 -6.20 -0.48 0.83
N LEU A 36 -5.04 0.19 0.79
CA LEU A 36 -3.96 -0.11 1.74
C LEU A 36 -4.39 0.34 3.14
N LYS A 37 -4.42 -0.62 4.07
CA LYS A 37 -4.89 -0.42 5.46
C LYS A 37 -3.73 -0.28 6.45
N SER A 38 -2.69 -1.11 6.29
CA SER A 38 -1.52 -1.05 7.15
C SER A 38 -0.28 -1.67 6.52
N LEU A 39 0.88 -1.29 7.06
CA LEU A 39 2.19 -1.87 6.74
C LEU A 39 2.77 -2.54 7.97
N ILE A 40 3.23 -3.77 7.82
CA ILE A 40 3.81 -4.55 8.92
C ILE A 40 5.34 -4.52 8.82
N LEU A 41 5.98 -4.03 9.88
CA LEU A 41 7.44 -3.96 10.01
C LEU A 41 7.88 -4.75 11.25
N TYR A 42 8.97 -5.51 11.14
CA TYR A 42 9.47 -6.33 12.25
C TYR A 42 10.76 -5.74 12.85
N GLY A 43 10.69 -5.37 14.13
CA GLY A 43 11.87 -5.08 14.95
C GLY A 43 12.36 -6.29 15.76
N PRO A 44 13.59 -6.27 16.28
CA PRO A 44 14.26 -7.41 16.94
C PRO A 44 13.55 -7.91 18.22
N ASP A 45 12.69 -7.10 18.83
CA ASP A 45 11.88 -7.49 20.01
C ASP A 45 10.36 -7.37 19.72
N GLY A 46 9.98 -7.26 18.45
CA GLY A 46 8.63 -6.87 18.06
C GLY A 46 8.31 -5.39 18.28
N ASN A 47 9.32 -4.56 18.53
CA ASN A 47 9.20 -3.11 18.70
C ASN A 47 10.03 -2.38 17.62
N LEU A 48 9.45 -1.34 17.01
CA LEU A 48 10.16 -0.48 16.06
C LEU A 48 10.90 0.64 16.81
N SER A 49 12.19 0.43 17.06
CA SER A 49 13.08 1.45 17.61
C SER A 49 13.46 2.46 16.50
N SER A 50 12.92 3.68 16.56
CA SER A 50 13.41 4.79 15.72
C SER A 50 14.40 5.64 16.53
N SER A 51 15.65 5.76 16.10
CA SER A 51 16.57 6.72 16.72
C SER A 51 16.16 8.13 16.28
N ASP A 52 15.73 8.96 17.21
CA ASP A 52 15.60 10.40 17.00
C ASP A 52 14.82 10.82 15.75
N ARG A 53 13.48 10.75 15.92
CA ARG A 53 12.45 11.56 15.25
C ARG A 53 12.14 11.19 13.79
N LYS A 54 10.99 10.51 13.68
CA LYS A 54 10.14 10.34 12.49
C LYS A 54 10.55 9.17 11.60
N LEU A 55 9.77 8.09 11.72
CA LEU A 55 9.66 7.11 10.65
C LEU A 55 8.77 7.70 9.56
N THR A 56 9.20 7.69 8.32
CA THR A 56 8.39 8.19 7.20
C THR A 56 8.03 7.02 6.30
N VAL A 57 6.74 6.85 6.03
CA VAL A 57 6.22 5.96 5.00
C VAL A 57 5.78 6.84 3.83
N LYS A 58 6.29 6.57 2.63
CA LYS A 58 5.87 7.21 1.38
C LYS A 58 5.36 6.17 0.41
N ILE A 59 4.35 6.54 -0.37
CA ILE A 59 3.89 5.74 -1.51
C ILE A 59 4.06 6.62 -2.74
N LEU A 60 4.80 6.11 -3.72
CA LEU A 60 5.04 6.77 -5.00
C LEU A 60 4.28 6.04 -6.11
N ASP A 61 3.74 6.80 -7.05
CA ASP A 61 3.26 6.29 -8.33
C ASP A 61 4.45 6.05 -9.25
N ASP A 62 4.71 4.81 -9.67
CA ASP A 62 5.88 4.50 -10.49
C ASP A 62 5.77 5.09 -11.91
N SER A 63 4.55 5.31 -12.41
CA SER A 63 4.34 5.86 -13.74
C SER A 63 4.71 7.33 -13.83
N SER A 64 4.45 8.09 -12.77
CA SER A 64 4.70 9.53 -12.72
C SER A 64 5.89 9.93 -11.83
N GLY A 65 6.38 9.01 -11.00
CA GLY A 65 7.38 9.25 -9.97
C GLY A 65 6.89 10.16 -8.83
N ASN A 66 5.60 10.54 -8.83
CA ASN A 66 5.05 11.47 -7.87
C ASN A 66 4.71 10.77 -6.55
N GLU A 67 4.87 11.51 -5.46
CA GLU A 67 4.41 11.09 -4.14
C GLU A 67 2.88 11.13 -4.10
N ILE A 68 2.25 9.96 -3.90
CA ILE A 68 0.80 9.83 -3.74
C ILE A 68 0.41 10.17 -2.30
N CYS A 69 1.14 9.62 -1.33
CA CYS A 69 0.94 9.92 0.08
C CYS A 69 2.25 9.77 0.86
N SER A 70 2.34 10.53 1.96
CA SER A 70 3.47 10.48 2.88
C SER A 70 2.98 10.69 4.31
N GLN A 71 3.40 9.79 5.18
CA GLN A 71 3.03 9.82 6.58
C GLN A 71 4.25 9.72 7.46
N ASN A 72 4.32 10.62 8.44
CA ASN A 72 5.36 10.63 9.46
C ASN A 72 4.80 10.06 10.76
N TYR A 73 5.51 9.11 11.33
CA TYR A 73 5.21 8.49 12.62
C TYR A 73 6.26 8.94 13.64
N GLU A 74 5.81 9.73 14.61
CA GLU A 74 6.63 10.11 15.76
C GLU A 74 6.55 8.99 16.81
N SER A 75 7.71 8.47 17.25
CA SER A 75 7.79 7.45 18.31
C SER A 75 7.05 6.14 17.98
N CYS A 76 7.65 5.26 17.15
CA CYS A 76 7.09 3.94 16.82
C CYS A 76 7.40 2.83 17.83
N ALA A 77 7.86 3.18 19.04
CA ALA A 77 8.58 2.30 19.96
C ALA A 77 7.84 1.02 20.41
N GLN A 78 6.56 0.83 20.06
CA GLN A 78 5.75 -0.30 20.53
C GLN A 78 4.83 -0.97 19.48
N SER A 79 4.84 -0.54 18.21
CA SER A 79 3.96 -1.16 17.20
C SER A 79 4.72 -2.01 16.20
N ARG A 80 4.21 -3.21 15.92
CA ARG A 80 4.63 -4.07 14.79
C ARG A 80 3.97 -3.66 13.47
N GLU A 81 2.92 -2.86 13.57
CA GLU A 81 2.06 -2.49 12.46
C GLU A 81 1.92 -0.97 12.42
N LEU A 82 2.17 -0.41 11.25
CA LEU A 82 1.96 1.00 10.97
C LEU A 82 0.66 1.11 10.21
N GLN A 83 -0.36 1.58 10.91
CA GLN A 83 -1.63 1.89 10.27
C GLN A 83 -1.46 3.12 9.39
N THR A 84 -1.70 2.95 8.10
CA THR A 84 -1.74 4.07 7.17
C THR A 84 -2.97 4.91 7.53
N VAL A 85 -2.79 6.21 7.76
CA VAL A 85 -3.88 7.08 8.25
C VAL A 85 -4.89 7.40 7.15
N ASP A 86 -4.47 7.34 5.89
CA ASP A 86 -5.35 7.48 4.74
C ASP A 86 -5.42 6.16 3.98
N LEU A 87 -6.64 5.65 3.79
CA LEU A 87 -6.92 4.52 2.93
C LEU A 87 -6.54 4.92 1.50
N LEU A 88 -5.42 4.41 1.00
CA LEU A 88 -5.01 4.68 -0.37
C LEU A 88 -5.78 3.77 -1.32
N GLU A 89 -6.64 4.34 -2.18
CA GLU A 89 -7.24 3.62 -3.30
C GLU A 89 -6.16 3.32 -4.36
N VAL A 90 -5.83 2.05 -4.50
CA VAL A 90 -4.89 1.52 -5.48
C VAL A 90 -5.67 0.90 -6.62
N ASN A 91 -5.32 1.33 -7.85
CA ASN A 91 -5.88 0.74 -9.05
C ASN A 91 -5.14 -0.54 -9.42
N SER A 92 -5.85 -1.57 -9.89
CA SER A 92 -5.19 -2.78 -10.39
C SER A 92 -4.30 -2.49 -11.60
N ASN A 93 -3.20 -3.23 -11.76
CA ASN A 93 -2.19 -3.04 -12.83
C ASN A 93 -1.47 -1.69 -12.78
N VAL A 94 -1.48 -1.01 -11.62
CA VAL A 94 -0.64 0.15 -11.36
C VAL A 94 0.48 -0.28 -10.42
N TYR A 95 1.70 0.11 -10.78
CA TYR A 95 2.87 -0.09 -9.96
C TYR A 95 3.03 1.09 -9.00
N PHE A 96 3.29 0.77 -7.73
CA PHE A 96 3.59 1.77 -6.71
C PHE A 96 4.81 1.32 -5.90
N THR A 97 5.65 2.28 -5.56
CA THR A 97 6.79 2.05 -4.67
C THR A 97 6.41 2.48 -3.26
N ILE A 98 6.49 1.55 -2.30
CA ILE A 98 6.43 1.86 -0.87
C ILE A 98 7.83 2.08 -0.34
N ILE A 99 8.07 3.27 0.22
CA ILE A 99 9.35 3.65 0.83
C ILE A 99 9.15 3.81 2.33
N VAL A 100 9.95 3.08 3.11
CA VAL A 100 10.04 3.27 4.55
C VAL A 100 11.41 3.83 4.89
N ALA A 101 11.45 5.06 5.41
CA ALA A 101 12.67 5.77 5.77
C ALA A 101 12.74 6.04 7.28
N GLY A 102 13.95 6.06 7.83
CA GLY A 102 14.19 6.36 9.26
C GLY A 102 14.24 5.14 10.18
N LEU A 103 14.26 3.91 9.65
CA LEU A 103 14.54 2.70 10.42
C LEU A 103 16.03 2.67 10.82
N LYS A 104 16.33 2.41 12.10
CA LYS A 104 17.70 2.21 12.57
C LYS A 104 17.79 0.94 13.41
N PHE A 105 18.92 0.24 13.27
CA PHE A 105 19.36 -0.97 13.98
C PHE A 105 18.78 -2.31 13.52
N GLU A 106 19.41 -3.38 14.02
CA GLU A 106 19.23 -4.82 13.73
C GLU A 106 17.76 -5.25 13.70
N ALA A 107 17.07 -4.96 12.61
CA ALA A 107 15.69 -5.35 12.42
C ALA A 107 15.63 -6.79 11.88
N TYR A 108 14.67 -7.58 12.36
CA TYR A 108 14.42 -8.88 11.72
C TYR A 108 13.98 -8.65 10.29
N CYS A 109 14.68 -9.28 9.35
CA CYS A 109 14.27 -9.32 7.97
C CYS A 109 13.60 -10.65 7.64
N GLY A 110 12.58 -10.59 6.77
CA GLY A 110 12.09 -11.79 6.09
C GLY A 110 13.20 -12.38 5.22
N LYS A 111 13.14 -13.70 5.03
CA LYS A 111 13.94 -14.46 4.07
C LYS A 111 13.02 -15.41 3.32
N ASP A 112 13.47 -15.86 2.14
CA ASP A 112 12.72 -16.78 1.28
C ASP A 112 11.32 -16.23 0.92
N CYS A 113 11.23 -14.90 0.76
CA CYS A 113 10.01 -14.20 0.40
C CYS A 113 9.61 -14.54 -1.05
N LYS A 114 8.30 -14.49 -1.33
CA LYS A 114 7.75 -14.76 -2.67
C LYS A 114 7.50 -13.47 -3.43
N PRO A 115 7.81 -13.41 -4.74
CA PRO A 115 7.51 -12.26 -5.59
C PRO A 115 6.02 -12.12 -5.90
N GLU A 116 5.21 -13.15 -5.66
CA GLU A 116 3.77 -13.15 -5.93
C GLU A 116 3.03 -13.70 -4.71
N TYR A 117 1.93 -13.03 -4.35
CA TYR A 117 0.98 -13.50 -3.35
C TYR A 117 -0.44 -13.42 -3.88
N ARG A 118 -1.27 -14.43 -3.56
CA ARG A 118 -2.67 -14.51 -4.00
C ARG A 118 -3.59 -14.42 -2.81
N ILE A 119 -4.54 -13.50 -2.88
CA ILE A 119 -5.59 -13.28 -1.87
C ILE A 119 -6.92 -13.34 -2.62
N ASP A 120 -7.62 -14.46 -2.49
CA ASP A 120 -8.81 -14.78 -3.29
C ASP A 120 -8.55 -14.61 -4.79
N ASP A 121 -9.24 -13.66 -5.45
CA ASP A 121 -9.09 -13.34 -6.88
C ASP A 121 -8.03 -12.25 -7.16
N ILE A 122 -7.35 -11.74 -6.13
CA ILE A 122 -6.32 -10.70 -6.25
C ILE A 122 -4.92 -11.34 -6.29
N ILE A 123 -4.14 -10.91 -7.26
CA ILE A 123 -2.71 -11.24 -7.37
C ILE A 123 -1.92 -9.97 -7.04
N VAL A 124 -1.07 -10.05 -6.01
CA VAL A 124 -0.14 -8.99 -5.64
C VAL A 124 1.26 -9.43 -6.06
N THR A 125 1.91 -8.65 -6.92
CA THR A 125 3.27 -8.88 -7.39
C THR A 125 4.23 -7.86 -6.79
N PHE A 126 5.40 -8.33 -6.35
CA PHE A 126 6.46 -7.54 -5.75
C PHE A 126 7.67 -7.52 -6.69
N GLU A 127 8.20 -6.32 -6.93
CA GLU A 127 9.40 -6.10 -7.75
C GLU A 127 10.44 -5.30 -6.95
N ALA A 128 11.71 -5.45 -7.33
CA ALA A 128 12.79 -4.70 -6.70
C ALA A 128 12.68 -3.22 -7.08
N SER A 129 12.54 -2.34 -6.09
CA SER A 129 12.50 -0.91 -6.36
C SER A 129 13.90 -0.35 -6.65
N PRO A 130 14.10 0.45 -7.72
CA PRO A 130 15.36 1.15 -7.95
C PRO A 130 15.68 2.19 -6.87
N ASN A 131 14.69 2.57 -6.06
CA ASN A 131 14.82 3.51 -4.96
C ASN A 131 15.27 2.85 -3.65
N CYS A 132 15.43 1.52 -3.62
CA CYS A 132 15.91 0.82 -2.43
C CYS A 132 17.41 1.07 -2.23
N ASN A 133 17.76 1.77 -1.16
CA ASN A 133 19.15 2.03 -0.75
C ASN A 133 19.60 1.15 0.43
N THR A 134 18.89 0.05 0.68
CA THR A 134 19.17 -0.93 1.73
C THR A 134 19.38 -2.32 1.12
N THR A 135 19.52 -3.35 1.96
CA THR A 135 19.61 -4.75 1.51
C THR A 135 18.25 -5.42 1.25
N THR A 136 17.14 -4.66 1.29
CA THR A 136 15.80 -5.20 1.02
C THR A 136 15.64 -5.49 -0.47
N THR A 137 15.26 -6.73 -0.78
CA THR A 137 14.95 -7.24 -2.11
C THR A 137 13.57 -7.90 -2.09
N VAL A 138 13.13 -8.43 -3.24
CA VAL A 138 11.88 -9.21 -3.31
C VAL A 138 11.94 -10.50 -2.48
N GLU A 139 13.13 -11.05 -2.27
CA GLU A 139 13.34 -12.35 -1.63
C GLU A 139 13.70 -12.23 -0.13
N GLN A 140 14.09 -11.04 0.33
CA GLN A 140 14.48 -10.81 1.72
C GLN A 140 14.43 -9.33 2.12
N GLY A 141 14.25 -9.03 3.41
CA GLY A 141 14.36 -7.66 3.92
C GLY A 141 13.17 -7.21 4.77
N GLN A 142 12.91 -5.89 4.74
CA GLN A 142 11.81 -5.25 5.46
C GLN A 142 10.51 -5.19 4.64
N ILE A 143 9.46 -4.63 5.24
CA ILE A 143 8.09 -4.58 4.68
C ILE A 143 7.54 -6.00 4.54
N ALA A 144 7.30 -6.64 5.69
CA ALA A 144 6.97 -8.05 5.74
C ALA A 144 5.50 -8.35 5.45
N GLY A 145 4.66 -7.32 5.41
CA GLY A 145 3.25 -7.46 5.10
C GLY A 145 2.62 -6.15 4.71
N ILE A 146 1.61 -6.27 3.86
CA ILE A 146 0.70 -5.20 3.46
C ILE A 146 -0.69 -5.72 3.75
N GLU A 147 -1.47 -4.98 4.55
CA GLU A 147 -2.89 -5.29 4.73
C GLU A 147 -3.70 -4.48 3.72
N VAL A 148 -4.60 -5.15 3.01
CA VAL A 148 -5.49 -4.56 2.02
C VAL A 148 -6.95 -4.84 2.39
N ASN A 149 -7.83 -3.84 2.24
CA ASN A 149 -9.27 -4.08 2.20
C ASN A 149 -9.69 -4.31 0.74
N VAL A 150 -10.54 -5.32 0.54
CA VAL A 150 -11.15 -5.72 -0.73
C VAL A 150 -12.63 -5.42 -0.72
#